data_AF-A0A9D7I7M6-F1
#
_entry.id   AF-A0A9D7I7M6-F1
#
_cell.length_a   1.000
_cell.length_b   1.000
_cell.length_c   1.000
_cell.angle_alpha   90.00
_cell.angle_beta   90.00
_cell.angle_gamma   90.00
#
_symmetry.space_group_name_H-M   'P 1'
#
loop_
_entity.id
_entity.type
_entity.pdbx_description
1 polymer ?
#
loop_
_entity_poly.entity_id
_entity_poly.type
_entity_poly.pdbx_seq_one_letter_code
_entity_poly.pdbx_strand_id
1 'polypeptide(L)'
;MANTAGQTFTINPTTFTNGVDLDPGPGVNIAGTLRATAGTLAVTPTNWSNIGAIESTGGTLTITGTNLSNTGTLSVGAGSILNLGGSLTAANLGTFSRTAGSTVNLTGILDLSSGTLDIGSAGIFGSGGLSSLSGTIKNGTLINTNSTPNFNALGGSTLDGVTLGSNLNFTGGSYTLIKNSLLLANGITVNLGNHSFYWNTLNPTQELKTVSGNATINAAGGYPIYAGYGGTGQTVTIGSGITLQGYGYIGDSSVATIVNAGTLVASTASQTFNISPTTLTNTGTLLVLSGATMALASGTTWTSAGSGIDLQSGGTFNLNGVYTITGGLPIVSGATVNLQSGITNAQFSNLLFQGGTAVLNSILANTALTLTLAGTSGSLRLGSLGRINGGTVATSGGVTLSSTAGTLDGVTLATDMIVEDGGSLTLLNNLTFWVPTRKSALTARPVPPISTSRVAARRPSASLPAAPAA
;
A
#
# COMPACT_ATOMS: atom_id res chain seq x y z
N MET A 1 -0.44 -1.87 -51.57
CA MET A 1 0.23 -3.02 -50.92
C MET A 1 1.55 -2.52 -50.33
N ALA A 2 1.93 -2.98 -49.13
CA ALA A 2 3.25 -2.73 -48.54
C ALA A 2 4.07 -4.03 -48.54
N ASN A 3 4.86 -4.24 -49.58
CA ASN A 3 5.42 -5.56 -49.90
C ASN A 3 6.93 -5.71 -49.71
N THR A 4 7.66 -4.63 -49.41
CA THR A 4 9.11 -4.68 -49.21
C THR A 4 9.45 -4.38 -47.76
N ALA A 5 10.29 -5.23 -47.15
CA ALA A 5 10.78 -5.02 -45.80
C ALA A 5 11.45 -3.64 -45.65
N GLY A 6 11.19 -2.98 -44.51
CA GLY A 6 11.71 -1.64 -44.22
C GLY A 6 11.00 -0.49 -44.95
N GLN A 7 10.17 -0.75 -45.96
CA GLN A 7 9.37 0.29 -46.61
C GLN A 7 8.07 0.57 -45.85
N THR A 8 7.63 1.83 -45.87
CA THR A 8 6.31 2.25 -45.36
C THR A 8 5.47 2.79 -46.51
N PHE A 9 4.27 2.25 -46.69
CA PHE A 9 3.25 2.79 -47.58
C PHE A 9 2.12 3.40 -46.74
N THR A 10 1.84 4.68 -46.94
CA THR A 10 0.87 5.43 -46.14
C THR A 10 -0.34 5.82 -46.96
N ILE A 11 -1.54 5.53 -46.43
CA ILE A 11 -2.83 5.97 -46.93
C ILE A 11 -3.38 7.00 -45.93
N ASN A 12 -3.35 8.30 -46.28
CA ASN A 12 -3.75 9.40 -45.39
C ASN A 12 -4.63 10.47 -46.07
N PRO A 13 -5.72 10.11 -46.79
CA PRO A 13 -6.72 11.10 -47.20
C PRO A 13 -7.67 11.43 -46.05
N THR A 14 -8.47 12.50 -46.17
CA THR A 14 -9.53 12.81 -45.20
C THR A 14 -10.59 11.70 -45.10
N THR A 15 -10.99 11.13 -46.23
CA THR A 15 -11.96 10.04 -46.33
C THR A 15 -11.38 8.93 -47.18
N PHE A 16 -11.47 7.69 -46.71
CA PHE A 16 -11.03 6.51 -47.43
C PHE A 16 -12.03 5.36 -47.28
N THR A 17 -12.37 4.74 -48.40
CA THR A 17 -13.19 3.51 -48.45
C THR A 17 -12.36 2.38 -49.07
N ASN A 18 -12.18 1.27 -48.34
CA ASN A 18 -11.65 0.03 -48.92
C ASN A 18 -12.79 -0.86 -49.40
N GLY A 19 -12.94 -0.92 -50.72
CA GLY A 19 -14.11 -1.46 -51.41
C GLY A 19 -14.85 -0.36 -52.17
N VAL A 20 -15.75 -0.77 -53.05
CA VAL A 20 -16.41 0.16 -53.97
C VAL A 20 -17.88 0.32 -53.57
N ASP A 21 -18.29 1.54 -53.22
CA ASP A 21 -19.68 2.00 -53.30
C ASP A 21 -19.81 2.91 -54.54
N LEU A 22 -19.57 2.33 -55.71
CA LEU A 22 -19.88 2.93 -57.00
C LEU A 22 -20.81 1.94 -57.67
N ASP A 23 -22.10 2.28 -57.69
CA ASP A 23 -23.19 1.56 -58.37
C ASP A 23 -22.73 0.80 -59.62
N PRO A 24 -22.51 -0.53 -59.57
CA PRO A 24 -22.20 -1.33 -60.75
C PRO A 24 -23.47 -2.02 -61.29
N GLY A 25 -24.66 -1.61 -60.85
CA GLY A 25 -25.90 -2.36 -61.00
C GLY A 25 -26.14 -3.37 -59.86
N PRO A 26 -27.37 -3.89 -59.70
CA PRO A 26 -27.74 -4.75 -58.58
C PRO A 26 -26.94 -6.06 -58.57
N GLY A 27 -26.15 -6.27 -57.51
CA GLY A 27 -25.49 -7.55 -57.22
C GLY A 27 -23.96 -7.60 -57.31
N VAL A 28 -23.26 -6.50 -57.56
CA VAL A 28 -21.79 -6.48 -57.62
C VAL A 28 -21.20 -5.73 -56.41
N ASN A 29 -20.56 -6.47 -55.51
CA ASN A 29 -19.74 -5.90 -54.44
C ASN A 29 -18.26 -6.12 -54.81
N ILE A 30 -17.54 -5.08 -55.23
CA ILE A 30 -16.08 -5.17 -55.44
C ILE A 30 -15.40 -4.91 -54.10
N ALA A 31 -15.12 -5.97 -53.36
CA ALA A 31 -14.33 -5.92 -52.13
C ALA A 31 -12.87 -5.58 -52.48
N GLY A 32 -12.42 -4.38 -52.10
CA GLY A 32 -11.00 -3.99 -52.19
C GLY A 32 -10.15 -4.79 -51.20
N THR A 33 -8.90 -5.10 -51.55
CA THR A 33 -7.95 -5.75 -50.63
C THR A 33 -6.78 -4.83 -50.31
N LEU A 34 -6.63 -4.51 -49.03
CA LEU A 34 -5.42 -3.87 -48.49
C LEU A 34 -4.53 -4.92 -47.88
N ARG A 35 -3.25 -4.95 -48.28
CA ARG A 35 -2.31 -5.98 -47.80
C ARG A 35 -0.92 -5.45 -47.45
N ALA A 36 -0.44 -5.85 -46.28
CA ALA A 36 0.94 -5.72 -45.82
C ALA A 36 1.62 -7.10 -45.80
N THR A 37 2.62 -7.34 -46.66
CA THR A 37 3.27 -8.67 -46.75
C THR A 37 4.64 -8.71 -46.08
N ALA A 38 5.39 -7.61 -46.11
CA ALA A 38 6.72 -7.52 -45.48
C ALA A 38 7.06 -6.10 -44.99
N GLY A 39 6.49 -5.06 -45.62
CA GLY A 39 6.66 -3.68 -45.19
C GLY A 39 5.61 -3.24 -44.18
N THR A 40 5.60 -1.93 -43.90
CA THR A 40 4.57 -1.28 -43.09
C THR A 40 3.48 -0.69 -43.99
N LEU A 41 2.23 -1.08 -43.77
CA LEU A 41 1.05 -0.41 -44.31
C LEU A 41 0.44 0.46 -43.21
N ALA A 42 0.54 1.78 -43.36
CA ALA A 42 -0.09 2.75 -42.46
C ALA A 42 -1.38 3.26 -43.11
N VAL A 43 -2.52 2.96 -42.50
CA VAL A 43 -3.85 3.44 -42.92
C VAL A 43 -4.31 4.44 -41.89
N THR A 44 -4.20 5.73 -42.20
CA THR A 44 -4.40 6.82 -41.22
C THR A 44 -5.43 7.90 -41.62
N PRO A 45 -6.52 7.59 -42.34
CA PRO A 45 -7.51 8.61 -42.71
C PRO A 45 -8.31 9.13 -41.50
N THR A 46 -8.93 10.30 -41.63
CA THR A 46 -9.86 10.81 -40.59
C THR A 46 -11.14 9.99 -40.54
N ASN A 47 -11.77 9.79 -41.70
CA ASN A 47 -12.98 8.98 -41.90
C ASN A 47 -12.63 7.73 -42.68
N TRP A 48 -12.99 6.57 -42.14
CA TRP A 48 -12.59 5.30 -42.69
C TRP A 48 -13.78 4.34 -42.79
N SER A 49 -13.96 3.73 -43.96
CA SER A 49 -14.89 2.62 -44.16
C SER A 49 -14.16 1.44 -44.80
N ASN A 50 -14.25 0.26 -44.19
CA ASN A 50 -13.84 -0.98 -44.81
C ASN A 50 -15.04 -1.90 -45.02
N ILE A 51 -15.32 -2.22 -46.28
CA ILE A 51 -16.27 -3.26 -46.67
C ILE A 51 -15.57 -4.45 -47.34
N GLY A 52 -14.28 -4.30 -47.66
CA GLY A 52 -13.43 -5.33 -48.26
C GLY A 52 -12.52 -6.06 -47.27
N ALA A 53 -11.40 -6.58 -47.77
CA ALA A 53 -10.43 -7.34 -46.97
C ALA A 53 -9.22 -6.49 -46.58
N ILE A 54 -8.75 -6.67 -45.36
CA ILE A 54 -7.49 -6.10 -44.86
C ILE A 54 -6.65 -7.23 -44.30
N GLU A 55 -5.43 -7.36 -44.81
CA GLU A 55 -4.56 -8.49 -44.53
C GLU A 55 -3.17 -8.01 -44.12
N SER A 56 -2.64 -8.60 -43.05
CA SER A 56 -1.20 -8.60 -42.82
C SER A 56 -0.68 -10.03 -42.89
N THR A 57 0.32 -10.31 -43.72
CA THR A 57 0.86 -11.65 -43.99
C THR A 57 2.38 -11.70 -43.81
N GLY A 58 2.88 -11.04 -42.76
CA GLY A 58 4.30 -10.93 -42.42
C GLY A 58 4.79 -9.48 -42.26
N GLY A 59 3.96 -8.50 -42.62
CA GLY A 59 4.26 -7.08 -42.49
C GLY A 59 3.72 -6.44 -41.21
N THR A 60 3.94 -5.13 -41.09
CA THR A 60 3.28 -4.31 -40.07
C THR A 60 2.06 -3.62 -40.68
N LEU A 61 0.91 -3.75 -40.05
CA LEU A 61 -0.30 -3.02 -40.39
C LEU A 61 -0.60 -2.06 -39.24
N THR A 62 -0.66 -0.76 -39.53
CA THR A 62 -1.05 0.26 -38.57
C THR A 62 -2.35 0.89 -39.05
N ILE A 63 -3.40 0.79 -38.23
CA ILE A 63 -4.70 1.41 -38.51
C ILE A 63 -4.89 2.55 -37.52
N THR A 64 -5.11 3.77 -38.00
CA THR A 64 -5.49 4.93 -37.18
C THR A 64 -6.61 5.71 -37.85
N GLY A 65 -7.31 6.53 -37.07
CA GLY A 65 -8.42 7.37 -37.53
C GLY A 65 -9.38 7.69 -36.39
N THR A 66 -10.35 8.59 -36.61
CA THR A 66 -11.32 8.98 -35.57
C THR A 66 -12.69 8.37 -35.78
N ASN A 67 -13.11 8.23 -37.04
CA ASN A 67 -14.41 7.67 -37.43
C ASN A 67 -14.17 6.39 -38.22
N LEU A 68 -13.79 5.33 -37.51
CA LEU A 68 -13.49 4.04 -38.08
C LEU A 68 -14.78 3.22 -38.23
N SER A 69 -15.03 2.65 -39.41
CA SER A 69 -16.09 1.66 -39.64
C SER A 69 -15.51 0.48 -40.41
N ASN A 70 -15.71 -0.73 -39.90
CA ASN A 70 -15.26 -1.95 -40.55
C ASN A 70 -16.37 -2.98 -40.52
N THR A 71 -16.94 -3.26 -41.69
CA THR A 71 -17.90 -4.36 -41.90
C THR A 71 -17.29 -5.52 -42.68
N GLY A 72 -16.10 -5.29 -43.26
CA GLY A 72 -15.31 -6.31 -43.95
C GLY A 72 -14.47 -7.18 -43.01
N THR A 73 -13.46 -7.85 -43.59
CA THR A 73 -12.56 -8.75 -42.86
C THR A 73 -11.25 -8.06 -42.50
N LEU A 74 -10.73 -8.38 -41.31
CA LEU A 74 -9.38 -8.02 -40.88
C LEU A 74 -8.64 -9.30 -40.48
N SER A 75 -7.63 -9.69 -41.24
CA SER A 75 -6.84 -10.91 -41.04
C SER A 75 -5.38 -10.61 -40.74
N VAL A 76 -4.86 -11.24 -39.69
CA VAL A 76 -3.46 -11.09 -39.26
C VAL A 76 -2.76 -12.46 -39.26
N GLY A 77 -1.90 -12.69 -40.24
CA GLY A 77 -1.11 -13.92 -40.41
C GLY A 77 0.10 -13.98 -39.48
N ALA A 78 0.71 -15.16 -39.37
CA ALA A 78 1.91 -15.38 -38.55
C ALA A 78 3.05 -14.40 -38.92
N GLY A 79 3.81 -13.95 -37.93
CA GLY A 79 4.89 -12.97 -38.11
C GLY A 79 4.44 -11.53 -38.36
N SER A 80 3.13 -11.28 -38.48
CA SER A 80 2.59 -9.94 -38.68
C SER A 80 2.44 -9.16 -37.38
N ILE A 81 2.51 -7.83 -37.49
CA ILE A 81 2.19 -6.90 -36.41
C ILE A 81 0.97 -6.07 -36.82
N LEU A 82 -0.06 -6.02 -35.97
CA LEU A 82 -1.19 -5.11 -36.10
C LEU A 82 -1.12 -4.06 -34.98
N ASN A 83 -1.04 -2.79 -35.33
CA ASN A 83 -1.15 -1.66 -34.41
C ASN A 83 -2.53 -1.00 -34.59
N LEU A 84 -3.37 -1.12 -33.58
CA LEU A 84 -4.68 -0.50 -33.48
C LEU A 84 -4.54 0.87 -32.81
N GLY A 85 -4.44 1.90 -33.63
CA GLY A 85 -4.41 3.30 -33.21
C GLY A 85 -5.72 4.04 -33.49
N GLY A 86 -5.73 5.35 -33.23
CA GLY A 86 -6.93 6.18 -33.43
C GLY A 86 -7.96 6.06 -32.30
N SER A 87 -9.22 6.34 -32.60
CA SER A 87 -10.36 6.18 -31.70
C SER A 87 -11.23 5.02 -32.19
N LEU A 88 -11.30 3.96 -31.38
CA LEU A 88 -11.86 2.66 -31.70
C LEU A 88 -12.99 2.30 -30.75
N THR A 89 -13.90 1.46 -31.24
CA THR A 89 -14.82 0.61 -30.48
C THR A 89 -14.55 -0.85 -30.85
N ALA A 90 -15.02 -1.81 -30.04
CA ALA A 90 -14.88 -3.23 -30.37
C ALA A 90 -15.49 -3.59 -31.74
N ALA A 91 -16.58 -2.92 -32.13
CA ALA A 91 -17.23 -3.12 -33.43
C ALA A 91 -16.34 -2.70 -34.62
N ASN A 92 -15.37 -1.80 -34.41
CA ASN A 92 -14.48 -1.34 -35.48
C ASN A 92 -13.46 -2.41 -35.93
N LEU A 93 -13.37 -3.54 -35.24
CA LEU A 93 -12.58 -4.68 -35.70
C LEU A 93 -13.27 -5.48 -36.83
N GLY A 94 -14.58 -5.32 -37.02
CA GLY A 94 -15.34 -6.08 -38.03
C GLY A 94 -15.23 -7.59 -37.83
N THR A 95 -15.14 -8.35 -38.92
CA THR A 95 -14.82 -9.78 -38.84
C THR A 95 -13.31 -9.97 -38.67
N PHE A 96 -12.88 -10.03 -37.41
CA PHE A 96 -11.46 -10.19 -37.07
C PHE A 96 -11.03 -11.65 -37.01
N SER A 97 -9.91 -11.97 -37.65
CA SER A 97 -9.27 -13.29 -37.58
C SER A 97 -7.76 -13.13 -37.48
N ARG A 98 -7.10 -14.09 -36.82
CA ARG A 98 -5.65 -14.11 -36.78
C ARG A 98 -5.06 -15.50 -36.61
N THR A 99 -3.79 -15.62 -36.97
CA THR A 99 -2.99 -16.83 -36.82
C THR A 99 -2.03 -16.70 -35.64
N ALA A 100 -1.71 -17.81 -34.96
CA ALA A 100 -0.69 -17.85 -33.91
C ALA A 100 0.66 -17.31 -34.40
N GLY A 101 1.43 -16.69 -33.50
CA GLY A 101 2.71 -16.05 -33.85
C GLY A 101 2.56 -14.65 -34.48
N SER A 102 1.37 -14.06 -34.45
CA SER A 102 1.12 -12.65 -34.77
C SER A 102 1.04 -11.77 -33.52
N THR A 103 1.28 -10.48 -33.67
CA THR A 103 1.23 -9.47 -32.59
C THR A 103 0.08 -8.48 -32.83
N VAL A 104 -0.70 -8.17 -31.79
CA VAL A 104 -1.76 -7.15 -31.83
C VAL A 104 -1.55 -6.16 -30.69
N ASN A 105 -1.27 -4.90 -31.03
CA ASN A 105 -1.02 -3.82 -30.08
C ASN A 105 -2.17 -2.81 -30.11
N LEU A 106 -2.64 -2.37 -28.94
CA LEU A 106 -3.55 -1.25 -28.82
C LEU A 106 -2.76 0.01 -28.47
N THR A 107 -2.61 0.91 -29.44
CA THR A 107 -1.85 2.16 -29.33
C THR A 107 -2.75 3.40 -29.26
N GLY A 108 -4.01 3.27 -29.67
CA GLY A 108 -5.03 4.31 -29.65
C GLY A 108 -5.98 4.24 -28.46
N ILE A 109 -7.13 4.87 -28.59
CA ILE A 109 -8.22 4.85 -27.62
C ILE A 109 -9.19 3.75 -28.04
N LEU A 110 -9.53 2.84 -27.13
CA LEU A 110 -10.62 1.88 -27.26
C LEU A 110 -11.72 2.24 -26.25
N ASP A 111 -12.84 2.77 -26.74
CA ASP A 111 -14.04 3.01 -25.97
C ASP A 111 -14.91 1.74 -25.97
N LEU A 112 -15.17 1.20 -24.78
CA LEU A 112 -15.98 0.00 -24.62
C LEU A 112 -17.48 0.29 -24.60
N SER A 113 -17.89 1.56 -24.44
CA SER A 113 -19.30 1.96 -24.43
C SER A 113 -20.16 1.12 -23.46
N SER A 114 -19.62 0.91 -22.25
CA SER A 114 -20.12 0.03 -21.18
C SER A 114 -20.03 -1.48 -21.44
N GLY A 115 -19.49 -1.90 -22.58
CA GLY A 115 -19.27 -3.29 -22.94
C GLY A 115 -18.12 -3.95 -22.18
N THR A 116 -17.93 -5.24 -22.47
CA THR A 116 -16.86 -6.06 -21.89
C THR A 116 -15.84 -6.42 -22.97
N LEU A 117 -14.56 -6.17 -22.69
CA LEU A 117 -13.44 -6.60 -23.51
C LEU A 117 -12.71 -7.75 -22.83
N ASP A 118 -12.70 -8.91 -23.49
CA ASP A 118 -11.78 -9.99 -23.14
C ASP A 118 -10.46 -9.81 -23.92
N ILE A 119 -9.40 -9.47 -23.19
CA ILE A 119 -8.04 -9.36 -23.75
C ILE A 119 -7.29 -10.68 -23.81
N GLY A 120 -7.84 -11.73 -23.19
CA GLY A 120 -7.27 -13.07 -23.22
C GLY A 120 -7.35 -13.69 -24.61
N SER A 121 -6.73 -14.85 -24.75
CA SER A 121 -6.65 -15.57 -26.03
C SER A 121 -7.97 -16.23 -26.45
N ALA A 122 -8.95 -16.30 -25.54
CA ALA A 122 -10.34 -16.66 -25.80
C ALA A 122 -11.21 -15.45 -26.21
N GLY A 123 -10.67 -14.24 -26.09
CA GLY A 123 -11.39 -13.00 -26.37
C GLY A 123 -11.38 -12.60 -27.85
N ILE A 124 -11.81 -11.36 -28.12
CA ILE A 124 -11.96 -10.83 -29.49
C ILE A 124 -10.65 -10.83 -30.29
N PHE A 125 -9.51 -10.77 -29.60
CA PHE A 125 -8.22 -10.84 -30.26
C PHE A 125 -7.82 -12.28 -30.63
N GLY A 126 -8.48 -13.34 -30.17
CA GLY A 126 -8.15 -14.74 -30.52
C GLY A 126 -6.76 -15.20 -30.04
N SER A 127 -6.13 -16.15 -30.74
CA SER A 127 -4.87 -16.83 -30.33
C SER A 127 -3.69 -15.93 -29.98
N GLY A 128 -3.42 -15.71 -28.68
CA GLY A 128 -2.34 -14.88 -28.15
C GLY A 128 -2.78 -13.60 -27.41
N GLY A 129 -4.10 -13.39 -27.26
CA GLY A 129 -4.72 -12.18 -26.70
C GLY A 129 -4.24 -10.83 -27.25
N LEU A 130 -4.51 -9.76 -26.50
CA LEU A 130 -3.90 -8.45 -26.71
C LEU A 130 -2.42 -8.52 -26.35
N SER A 131 -1.53 -8.24 -27.31
CA SER A 131 -0.07 -8.37 -27.11
C SER A 131 0.52 -7.23 -26.29
N SER A 132 0.03 -6.00 -26.46
CA SER A 132 0.40 -4.87 -25.61
C SER A 132 -0.64 -3.76 -25.62
N LEU A 133 -0.67 -2.97 -24.55
CA LEU A 133 -1.39 -1.71 -24.46
C LEU A 133 -0.39 -0.57 -24.26
N SER A 134 -0.34 0.40 -25.18
CA SER A 134 0.31 1.70 -24.98
C SER A 134 -0.67 2.87 -25.10
N GLY A 135 -1.91 2.60 -25.49
CA GLY A 135 -2.99 3.56 -25.63
C GLY A 135 -3.92 3.60 -24.42
N THR A 136 -5.20 3.88 -24.65
CA THR A 136 -6.24 4.02 -23.63
C THR A 136 -7.34 2.98 -23.82
N ILE A 137 -7.77 2.31 -22.75
CA ILE A 137 -9.05 1.60 -22.69
C ILE A 137 -9.98 2.40 -21.77
N LYS A 138 -11.22 2.65 -22.19
CA LYS A 138 -12.15 3.46 -21.40
C LYS A 138 -13.59 2.96 -21.41
N ASN A 139 -14.35 3.41 -20.41
CA ASN A 139 -15.81 3.28 -20.31
C ASN A 139 -16.31 1.83 -20.41
N GLY A 140 -15.79 0.89 -19.61
CA GLY A 140 -16.34 -0.48 -19.63
C GLY A 140 -15.57 -1.48 -18.76
N THR A 141 -15.79 -2.76 -19.04
CA THR A 141 -15.22 -3.86 -18.25
C THR A 141 -14.09 -4.56 -19.02
N LEU A 142 -12.94 -4.74 -18.38
CA LEU A 142 -11.81 -5.50 -18.89
C LEU A 142 -11.75 -6.86 -18.20
N ILE A 143 -11.69 -7.94 -18.98
CA ILE A 143 -11.54 -9.31 -18.48
C ILE A 143 -10.41 -10.06 -19.20
N ASN A 144 -9.95 -11.15 -18.60
CA ASN A 144 -9.04 -12.12 -19.18
C ASN A 144 -9.48 -13.52 -18.73
N THR A 145 -10.40 -14.12 -19.48
CA THR A 145 -11.14 -15.32 -19.03
C THR A 145 -10.26 -16.56 -18.89
N ASN A 146 -9.12 -16.59 -19.58
CA ASN A 146 -8.22 -17.74 -19.61
C ASN A 146 -6.79 -17.41 -19.14
N SER A 147 -6.60 -16.24 -18.51
CA SER A 147 -5.32 -15.79 -17.93
C SER A 147 -4.11 -15.81 -18.88
N THR A 148 -4.35 -15.79 -20.20
CA THR A 148 -3.28 -15.88 -21.21
C THR A 148 -3.57 -14.96 -22.39
N PRO A 149 -2.69 -13.99 -22.70
CA PRO A 149 -1.43 -13.66 -22.03
C PRO A 149 -1.66 -12.90 -20.71
N ASN A 150 -0.59 -12.62 -19.97
CA ASN A 150 -0.61 -11.54 -18.97
C ASN A 150 -0.95 -10.21 -19.66
N PHE A 151 -1.60 -9.31 -18.94
CA PHE A 151 -1.90 -7.97 -19.42
C PHE A 151 -0.62 -7.13 -19.50
N ASN A 152 -0.09 -7.03 -20.70
CA ASN A 152 1.13 -6.29 -21.00
C ASN A 152 0.84 -4.80 -21.24
N ALA A 153 0.53 -4.09 -20.16
CA ALA A 153 0.33 -2.64 -20.20
C ALA A 153 1.68 -1.91 -20.11
N LEU A 154 2.04 -1.18 -21.16
CA LEU A 154 3.30 -0.46 -21.26
C LEU A 154 3.22 0.90 -20.54
N GLY A 155 4.38 1.48 -20.23
CA GLY A 155 4.48 2.81 -19.62
C GLY A 155 3.66 3.85 -20.41
N GLY A 156 2.79 4.58 -19.70
CA GLY A 156 1.91 5.60 -20.29
C GLY A 156 0.58 5.07 -20.83
N SER A 157 0.35 3.76 -20.81
CA SER A 157 -0.98 3.17 -21.03
C SER A 157 -2.01 3.76 -20.07
N THR A 158 -3.28 3.83 -20.47
CA THR A 158 -4.34 4.43 -19.65
C THR A 158 -5.54 3.49 -19.51
N LEU A 159 -6.05 3.37 -18.28
CA LEU A 159 -7.39 2.86 -17.98
C LEU A 159 -8.24 4.03 -17.47
N ASP A 160 -9.32 4.33 -18.18
CA ASP A 160 -10.16 5.50 -17.92
C ASP A 160 -11.62 5.09 -17.66
N GLY A 161 -12.04 5.11 -16.39
CA GLY A 161 -13.38 4.68 -15.99
C GLY A 161 -13.62 3.19 -16.27
N VAL A 162 -12.63 2.35 -15.96
CA VAL A 162 -12.65 0.91 -16.26
C VAL A 162 -13.00 0.11 -15.01
N THR A 163 -13.74 -0.99 -15.22
CA THR A 163 -13.91 -2.08 -14.25
C THR A 163 -13.03 -3.26 -14.66
N LEU A 164 -12.21 -3.79 -13.74
CA LEU A 164 -11.56 -5.09 -13.92
C LEU A 164 -12.57 -6.17 -13.50
N GLY A 165 -13.00 -6.99 -14.45
CA GLY A 165 -14.10 -7.94 -14.27
C GLY A 165 -13.69 -9.38 -13.95
N SER A 166 -12.41 -9.71 -14.05
CA SER A 166 -11.86 -11.03 -13.75
C SER A 166 -10.51 -10.92 -13.06
N ASN A 167 -9.96 -12.06 -12.63
CA ASN A 167 -8.55 -12.12 -12.26
C ASN A 167 -7.69 -11.58 -13.40
N LEU A 168 -6.68 -10.79 -13.05
CA LEU A 168 -5.83 -10.12 -14.03
C LEU A 168 -4.38 -10.07 -13.56
N ASN A 169 -3.47 -10.56 -14.40
CA ASN A 169 -2.04 -10.54 -14.13
C ASN A 169 -1.39 -9.48 -15.02
N PHE A 170 -0.77 -8.47 -14.44
CA PHE A 170 0.02 -7.49 -15.19
C PHE A 170 1.41 -8.06 -15.48
N THR A 171 1.97 -7.70 -16.63
CA THR A 171 3.42 -7.81 -16.84
C THR A 171 4.11 -6.75 -15.97
N GLY A 172 5.04 -7.16 -15.12
CA GLY A 172 5.77 -6.25 -14.23
C GLY A 172 6.70 -5.27 -14.96
N GLY A 173 7.11 -4.21 -14.26
CA GLY A 173 8.19 -3.30 -14.69
C GLY A 173 7.72 -2.05 -15.45
N SER A 174 6.43 -1.77 -15.49
CA SER A 174 5.84 -0.59 -16.13
C SER A 174 4.82 0.11 -15.22
N TYR A 175 4.10 1.10 -15.76
CA TYR A 175 3.02 1.77 -15.08
C TYR A 175 1.83 2.01 -16.02
N THR A 176 0.64 2.06 -15.45
CA THR A 176 -0.61 2.42 -16.14
C THR A 176 -1.21 3.64 -15.46
N LEU A 177 -1.61 4.63 -16.26
CA LEU A 177 -2.37 5.78 -15.84
C LEU A 177 -3.80 5.36 -15.52
N ILE A 178 -4.29 5.71 -14.34
CA ILE A 178 -5.66 5.49 -13.92
C ILE A 178 -6.39 6.83 -13.94
N LYS A 179 -7.51 6.88 -14.67
CA LYS A 179 -8.40 8.05 -14.75
C LYS A 179 -9.82 7.63 -14.41
N ASN A 180 -10.58 8.55 -13.83
CA ASN A 180 -12.01 8.37 -13.53
C ASN A 180 -12.34 7.09 -12.74
N SER A 181 -11.51 6.81 -11.72
CA SER A 181 -11.61 5.66 -10.83
C SER A 181 -11.35 4.31 -11.49
N LEU A 182 -10.99 3.32 -10.67
CA LEU A 182 -10.80 1.92 -11.08
C LEU A 182 -11.68 1.04 -10.20
N LEU A 183 -12.56 0.28 -10.83
CA LEU A 183 -13.45 -0.64 -10.14
C LEU A 183 -12.95 -2.08 -10.29
N LEU A 184 -13.12 -2.89 -9.24
CA LEU A 184 -12.79 -4.32 -9.25
C LEU A 184 -14.08 -5.13 -9.00
N ALA A 185 -14.33 -6.16 -9.81
CA ALA A 185 -15.42 -7.09 -9.54
C ALA A 185 -15.20 -7.87 -8.24
N ASN A 186 -16.27 -8.42 -7.68
CA ASN A 186 -16.20 -9.20 -6.44
C ASN A 186 -15.37 -10.49 -6.64
N GLY A 187 -14.53 -10.80 -5.66
CA GLY A 187 -13.75 -12.03 -5.57
C GLY A 187 -12.52 -12.09 -6.49
N ILE A 188 -12.22 -11.02 -7.25
CA ILE A 188 -11.08 -11.06 -8.16
C ILE A 188 -9.76 -10.76 -7.45
N THR A 189 -8.69 -11.32 -8.02
CA THR A 189 -7.31 -11.00 -7.69
C THR A 189 -6.65 -10.26 -8.86
N VAL A 190 -6.08 -9.10 -8.58
CA VAL A 190 -5.22 -8.35 -9.51
C VAL A 190 -3.77 -8.51 -9.07
N ASN A 191 -2.96 -9.18 -9.88
CA ASN A 191 -1.53 -9.36 -9.61
C ASN A 191 -0.73 -8.31 -10.36
N LEU A 192 -0.14 -7.36 -9.64
CA LEU A 192 0.67 -6.29 -10.23
C LEU A 192 2.14 -6.69 -10.41
N GLY A 193 2.65 -7.61 -9.59
CA GLY A 193 4.11 -7.75 -9.46
C GLY A 193 4.70 -6.39 -9.05
N ASN A 194 5.68 -5.88 -9.80
CA ASN A 194 6.22 -4.52 -9.63
C ASN A 194 5.61 -3.49 -10.60
N HIS A 195 4.48 -3.79 -11.25
CA HIS A 195 3.73 -2.81 -12.06
C HIS A 195 3.08 -1.75 -11.18
N SER A 196 2.94 -0.53 -11.69
CA SER A 196 2.43 0.62 -10.92
C SER A 196 1.14 1.20 -11.47
N PHE A 197 0.32 1.78 -10.59
CA PHE A 197 -0.87 2.55 -10.95
C PHE A 197 -0.69 4.03 -10.60
N TYR A 198 -0.66 4.86 -11.63
CA TYR A 198 -0.44 6.30 -11.53
C TYR A 198 -1.77 7.02 -11.73
N TRP A 199 -2.29 7.63 -10.66
CA TRP A 199 -3.58 8.29 -10.68
C TRP A 199 -3.44 9.67 -11.35
N ASN A 200 -3.92 9.77 -12.59
CA ASN A 200 -3.65 10.89 -13.49
C ASN A 200 -4.92 11.61 -13.94
N THR A 201 -5.35 12.63 -13.21
CA THR A 201 -6.54 13.39 -13.63
C THR A 201 -6.59 14.78 -13.00
N LEU A 202 -7.36 15.66 -13.65
CA LEU A 202 -7.79 16.95 -13.10
C LEU A 202 -8.97 16.81 -12.11
N ASN A 203 -9.57 15.62 -12.00
CA ASN A 203 -10.60 15.36 -11.00
C ASN A 203 -9.98 15.35 -9.59
N PRO A 204 -10.51 16.15 -8.64
CA PRO A 204 -9.98 16.21 -7.27
C PRO A 204 -10.15 14.90 -6.50
N THR A 205 -11.01 13.97 -6.96
CA THR A 205 -11.28 12.71 -6.27
C THR A 205 -11.20 11.51 -7.22
N GLN A 206 -10.56 10.44 -6.76
CA GLN A 206 -10.45 9.16 -7.43
C GLN A 206 -10.68 8.03 -6.43
N GLU A 207 -11.22 6.91 -6.91
CA GLU A 207 -11.46 5.73 -6.08
C GLU A 207 -10.88 4.48 -6.73
N LEU A 208 -10.21 3.67 -5.92
CA LEU A 208 -10.00 2.25 -6.15
C LEU A 208 -11.01 1.51 -5.29
N LYS A 209 -12.02 0.87 -5.90
CA LYS A 209 -13.10 0.26 -5.13
C LYS A 209 -13.60 -1.02 -5.78
N THR A 210 -14.34 -1.80 -5.01
CA THR A 210 -15.09 -2.92 -5.57
C THR A 210 -16.43 -2.45 -6.13
N VAL A 211 -16.93 -3.13 -7.15
CA VAL A 211 -18.33 -2.99 -7.60
C VAL A 211 -19.27 -3.47 -6.48
N SER A 212 -18.89 -4.58 -5.83
CA SER A 212 -19.51 -5.14 -4.64
C SER A 212 -18.52 -6.09 -3.96
N GLY A 213 -18.76 -6.42 -2.69
CA GLY A 213 -17.94 -7.39 -1.95
C GLY A 213 -16.47 -7.00 -1.88
N ASN A 214 -15.59 -7.99 -2.02
CA ASN A 214 -14.17 -7.86 -1.74
C ASN A 214 -13.31 -8.17 -2.98
N ALA A 215 -12.14 -7.55 -3.10
CA ALA A 215 -11.15 -7.88 -4.11
C ALA A 215 -9.73 -7.69 -3.58
N THR A 216 -8.79 -8.46 -4.13
CA THR A 216 -7.40 -8.46 -3.69
C THR A 216 -6.49 -7.90 -4.77
N ILE A 217 -5.53 -7.07 -4.37
CA ILE A 217 -4.41 -6.61 -5.19
C ILE A 217 -3.11 -7.12 -4.56
N ASN A 218 -2.32 -7.86 -5.33
CA ASN A 218 -1.02 -8.36 -4.92
C ASN A 218 0.10 -7.51 -5.54
N ALA A 219 0.94 -6.92 -4.69
CA ALA A 219 2.11 -6.15 -5.08
C ALA A 219 3.41 -6.85 -4.65
N ALA A 220 4.41 -6.81 -5.52
CA ALA A 220 5.76 -7.29 -5.29
C ALA A 220 6.78 -6.22 -5.75
N GLY A 221 6.63 -5.01 -5.20
CA GLY A 221 7.36 -3.81 -5.60
C GLY A 221 6.45 -2.78 -6.28
N GLY A 222 7.06 -1.82 -6.99
CA GLY A 222 6.35 -0.76 -7.70
C GLY A 222 5.51 0.14 -6.80
N TYR A 223 4.63 0.92 -7.43
CA TYR A 223 3.65 1.78 -6.77
C TYR A 223 2.22 1.29 -7.06
N PRO A 224 1.65 0.38 -6.25
CA PRO A 224 0.25 0.00 -6.40
C PRO A 224 -0.71 1.20 -6.28
N ILE A 225 -0.29 2.28 -5.62
CA ILE A 225 -1.01 3.56 -5.54
C ILE A 225 0.00 4.71 -5.66
N TYR A 226 -0.04 5.48 -6.76
CA TYR A 226 0.73 6.70 -6.93
C TYR A 226 -0.17 7.89 -7.28
N ALA A 227 -0.51 8.71 -6.28
CA ALA A 227 -1.46 9.81 -6.39
C ALA A 227 -0.85 11.11 -6.95
N GLY A 228 -1.70 12.04 -7.40
CA GLY A 228 -1.27 13.38 -7.80
C GLY A 228 -0.39 13.40 -9.06
N TYR A 229 -0.45 12.35 -9.89
CA TYR A 229 0.33 12.33 -11.12
C TYR A 229 -0.30 13.29 -12.13
N GLY A 230 0.35 14.41 -12.44
CA GLY A 230 -0.18 15.42 -13.37
C GLY A 230 -1.03 16.52 -12.74
N GLY A 231 -1.04 16.67 -11.41
CA GLY A 231 -1.68 17.80 -10.72
C GLY A 231 -1.64 17.70 -9.19
N THR A 232 -1.83 18.83 -8.49
CA THR A 232 -1.92 18.90 -7.02
C THR A 232 -3.36 18.83 -6.52
N GLY A 233 -3.55 18.46 -5.24
CA GLY A 233 -4.85 18.50 -4.57
C GLY A 233 -5.77 17.30 -4.85
N GLN A 234 -5.25 16.27 -5.51
CA GLN A 234 -5.99 15.02 -5.73
C GLN A 234 -6.14 14.23 -4.42
N THR A 235 -7.30 13.60 -4.24
CA THR A 235 -7.57 12.59 -3.22
C THR A 235 -7.82 11.25 -3.87
N VAL A 236 -7.04 10.22 -3.51
CA VAL A 236 -7.25 8.84 -3.94
C VAL A 236 -7.74 8.01 -2.76
N THR A 237 -8.92 7.40 -2.90
CA THR A 237 -9.52 6.55 -1.87
C THR A 237 -9.40 5.08 -2.22
N ILE A 238 -8.82 4.28 -1.32
CA ILE A 238 -8.82 2.82 -1.36
C ILE A 238 -10.07 2.34 -0.61
N GLY A 239 -11.06 1.79 -1.31
CA GLY A 239 -12.38 1.46 -0.76
C GLY A 239 -12.37 0.26 0.20
N SER A 240 -13.39 0.16 1.06
CA SER A 240 -13.49 -0.84 2.14
C SER A 240 -13.55 -2.32 1.74
N GLY A 241 -13.82 -2.61 0.47
CA GLY A 241 -13.75 -3.97 -0.08
C GLY A 241 -12.36 -4.37 -0.59
N ILE A 242 -11.40 -3.44 -0.63
CA ILE A 242 -10.09 -3.68 -1.23
C ILE A 242 -9.10 -4.18 -0.17
N THR A 243 -8.45 -5.30 -0.49
CA THR A 243 -7.23 -5.74 0.19
C THR A 243 -6.04 -5.51 -0.74
N LEU A 244 -5.13 -4.62 -0.35
CA LEU A 244 -3.86 -4.42 -1.05
C LEU A 244 -2.74 -5.01 -0.21
N GLN A 245 -2.06 -6.03 -0.72
CA GLN A 245 -1.10 -6.82 0.06
C GLN A 245 0.24 -7.02 -0.66
N GLY A 246 1.30 -7.19 0.14
CA GLY A 246 2.64 -7.56 -0.31
C GLY A 246 3.68 -6.57 0.17
N TYR A 247 4.49 -6.05 -0.76
CA TYR A 247 5.44 -4.97 -0.53
C TYR A 247 5.50 -4.03 -1.74
N GLY A 248 6.02 -2.81 -1.53
CA GLY A 248 6.04 -1.76 -2.55
C GLY A 248 5.93 -0.37 -1.93
N TYR A 249 5.38 0.58 -2.69
CA TYR A 249 5.23 1.97 -2.29
C TYR A 249 3.81 2.49 -2.53
N ILE A 250 3.21 3.09 -1.51
CA ILE A 250 2.07 4.00 -1.66
C ILE A 250 2.62 5.41 -1.55
N GLY A 251 2.34 6.29 -2.50
CA GLY A 251 2.88 7.65 -2.46
C GLY A 251 2.19 8.60 -3.42
N ASP A 252 2.74 9.81 -3.55
CA ASP A 252 2.27 10.83 -4.46
C ASP A 252 3.41 11.47 -5.28
N SER A 253 3.06 11.97 -6.47
CA SER A 253 3.98 12.70 -7.36
C SER A 253 3.97 14.20 -7.11
N SER A 254 2.84 14.70 -6.64
CA SER A 254 2.57 16.07 -6.28
C SER A 254 1.63 16.01 -5.10
N VAL A 255 1.61 17.07 -4.27
CA VAL A 255 0.85 17.10 -3.01
C VAL A 255 -0.56 16.55 -3.20
N ALA A 256 -0.80 15.38 -2.61
CA ALA A 256 -2.06 14.66 -2.70
C ALA A 256 -2.44 14.04 -1.35
N THR A 257 -3.70 13.64 -1.24
CA THR A 257 -4.23 12.91 -0.09
C THR A 257 -4.52 11.47 -0.51
N ILE A 258 -4.13 10.52 0.31
CA ILE A 258 -4.55 9.13 0.19
C ILE A 258 -5.45 8.79 1.37
N VAL A 259 -6.63 8.24 1.07
CA VAL A 259 -7.55 7.73 2.09
C VAL A 259 -7.56 6.21 2.00
N ASN A 260 -7.16 5.53 3.07
CA ASN A 260 -7.35 4.08 3.17
C ASN A 260 -8.63 3.79 3.94
N ALA A 261 -9.67 3.31 3.27
CA ALA A 261 -10.86 2.72 3.88
C ALA A 261 -10.85 1.17 3.80
N GLY A 262 -9.94 0.59 3.02
CA GLY A 262 -9.74 -0.86 2.86
C GLY A 262 -8.70 -1.43 3.82
N THR A 263 -8.07 -2.54 3.40
CA THR A 263 -7.04 -3.23 4.16
C THR A 263 -5.70 -3.16 3.43
N LEU A 264 -4.70 -2.50 4.03
CA LEU A 264 -3.32 -2.51 3.56
C LEU A 264 -2.51 -3.53 4.34
N VAL A 265 -1.92 -4.51 3.66
CA VAL A 265 -1.25 -5.64 4.32
C VAL A 265 0.23 -5.70 3.95
N ALA A 266 1.10 -5.40 4.90
CA ALA A 266 2.51 -5.77 4.80
C ALA A 266 2.61 -7.27 5.10
N SER A 267 2.76 -8.09 4.06
CA SER A 267 2.63 -9.56 4.15
C SER A 267 3.88 -10.34 3.75
N THR A 268 4.93 -9.66 3.29
CA THR A 268 6.15 -10.34 2.81
C THR A 268 7.27 -10.21 3.83
N ALA A 269 7.72 -11.34 4.36
CA ALA A 269 8.81 -11.39 5.33
C ALA A 269 10.10 -10.80 4.75
N SER A 270 10.85 -10.09 5.59
CA SER A 270 12.08 -9.37 5.23
C SER A 270 11.90 -8.25 4.20
N GLN A 271 10.66 -7.90 3.85
CA GLN A 271 10.35 -6.79 2.95
C GLN A 271 9.60 -5.68 3.69
N THR A 272 9.65 -4.48 3.10
CA THR A 272 8.98 -3.29 3.62
C THR A 272 7.87 -2.84 2.67
N PHE A 273 6.67 -2.64 3.20
CA PHE A 273 5.61 -1.90 2.53
C PHE A 273 5.68 -0.43 2.96
N ASN A 274 6.11 0.44 2.04
CA ASN A 274 6.34 1.86 2.29
C ASN A 274 5.07 2.67 2.01
N ILE A 275 4.76 3.61 2.89
CA ILE A 275 3.64 4.55 2.77
C ILE A 275 4.20 5.96 2.91
N SER A 276 4.26 6.68 1.80
CA SER A 276 4.93 7.96 1.65
C SER A 276 4.14 9.03 0.84
N PRO A 277 2.80 9.16 0.99
CA PRO A 277 2.12 10.33 0.44
C PRO A 277 2.35 11.57 1.31
N THR A 278 1.99 12.76 0.82
CA THR A 278 1.98 13.97 1.65
C THR A 278 0.99 13.85 2.81
N THR A 279 -0.25 13.43 2.51
CA THR A 279 -1.30 13.23 3.52
C THR A 279 -1.89 11.82 3.41
N LEU A 280 -2.02 11.14 4.55
CA LEU A 280 -2.70 9.85 4.67
C LEU A 280 -3.81 9.90 5.73
N THR A 281 -5.02 9.48 5.38
CA THR A 281 -6.10 9.24 6.36
C THR A 281 -6.44 7.75 6.34
N ASN A 282 -6.22 7.05 7.44
CA ASN A 282 -6.57 5.64 7.58
C ASN A 282 -7.90 5.51 8.36
N THR A 283 -8.95 5.14 7.64
CA THR A 283 -10.26 4.77 8.20
C THR A 283 -10.53 3.26 8.13
N GLY A 284 -9.69 2.51 7.40
CA GLY A 284 -9.69 1.05 7.34
C GLY A 284 -8.62 0.42 8.22
N THR A 285 -7.98 -0.63 7.71
CA THR A 285 -7.01 -1.45 8.44
C THR A 285 -5.61 -1.36 7.82
N LEU A 286 -4.61 -1.12 8.67
CA LEU A 286 -3.20 -1.38 8.39
C LEU A 286 -2.81 -2.68 9.10
N LEU A 287 -2.52 -3.72 8.34
CA LEU A 287 -2.15 -5.04 8.85
C LEU A 287 -0.67 -5.31 8.60
N VAL A 288 0.07 -5.65 9.65
CA VAL A 288 1.49 -5.99 9.56
C VAL A 288 1.69 -7.43 10.03
N LEU A 289 2.02 -8.32 9.09
CA LEU A 289 2.22 -9.74 9.37
C LEU A 289 3.63 -10.04 9.91
N SER A 290 3.80 -11.23 10.47
CA SER A 290 5.07 -11.72 11.00
C SER A 290 6.23 -11.60 9.98
N GLY A 291 7.32 -10.99 10.41
CA GLY A 291 8.54 -10.79 9.61
C GLY A 291 8.44 -9.68 8.56
N ALA A 292 7.26 -9.10 8.33
CA ALA A 292 7.07 -7.99 7.42
C ALA A 292 7.24 -6.64 8.15
N THR A 293 7.61 -5.62 7.39
CA THR A 293 7.66 -4.23 7.88
C THR A 293 6.66 -3.36 7.13
N MET A 294 5.88 -2.55 7.84
CA MET A 294 5.19 -1.40 7.26
C MET A 294 5.93 -0.13 7.70
N ALA A 295 6.18 0.80 6.77
CA ALA A 295 6.95 2.00 7.08
C ALA A 295 6.31 3.26 6.52
N LEU A 296 6.13 4.25 7.39
CA LEU A 296 5.72 5.59 6.99
C LEU A 296 6.95 6.47 6.71
N ALA A 297 6.83 7.40 5.77
CA ALA A 297 7.88 8.36 5.47
C ALA A 297 7.84 9.57 6.41
N SER A 298 9.00 10.23 6.58
CA SER A 298 9.13 11.44 7.41
C SER A 298 8.36 12.65 6.87
N GLY A 299 8.08 12.69 5.57
CA GLY A 299 7.30 13.75 4.94
C GLY A 299 5.78 13.56 5.04
N THR A 300 5.31 12.43 5.57
CA THR A 300 3.89 12.10 5.61
C THR A 300 3.22 12.67 6.86
N THR A 301 2.11 13.38 6.65
CA THR A 301 1.15 13.69 7.72
C THR A 301 0.04 12.65 7.71
N TRP A 302 -0.17 11.90 8.80
CA TRP A 302 -1.19 10.87 8.82
C TRP A 302 -2.03 10.79 10.09
N THR A 303 -3.24 10.27 9.91
CA THR A 303 -4.20 10.03 10.98
C THR A 303 -4.76 8.61 10.90
N SER A 304 -4.98 7.99 12.05
CA SER A 304 -5.63 6.68 12.17
C SER A 304 -6.27 6.50 13.53
N ALA A 305 -7.37 5.75 13.59
CA ALA A 305 -7.74 5.09 14.83
C ALA A 305 -6.72 3.97 15.10
N GLY A 306 -6.34 3.76 16.36
CA GLY A 306 -5.43 2.69 16.75
C GLY A 306 -6.05 1.30 16.58
N SER A 307 -7.38 1.19 16.66
CA SER A 307 -8.14 0.00 16.26
C SER A 307 -8.07 -0.32 14.76
N GLY A 308 -7.66 0.65 13.94
CA GLY A 308 -7.40 0.48 12.51
C GLY A 308 -5.97 0.00 12.21
N ILE A 309 -5.18 -0.34 13.22
CA ILE A 309 -3.81 -0.83 13.08
C ILE A 309 -3.71 -2.19 13.75
N ASP A 310 -3.56 -3.23 12.93
CA ASP A 310 -3.42 -4.63 13.36
C ASP A 310 -1.95 -5.04 13.20
N LEU A 311 -1.23 -5.06 14.32
CA LEU A 311 0.15 -5.53 14.38
C LEU A 311 0.16 -6.97 14.86
N GLN A 312 0.59 -7.91 14.01
CA GLN A 312 0.75 -9.30 14.43
C GLN A 312 2.11 -9.54 15.10
N SER A 313 2.22 -10.64 15.84
CA SER A 313 3.49 -11.09 16.41
C SER A 313 4.56 -11.21 15.31
N GLY A 314 5.73 -10.63 15.55
CA GLY A 314 6.84 -10.58 14.60
C GLY A 314 6.71 -9.47 13.53
N GLY A 315 5.60 -8.74 13.49
CA GLY A 315 5.41 -7.59 12.60
C GLY A 315 6.12 -6.35 13.12
N THR A 316 6.63 -5.52 12.21
CA THR A 316 7.30 -4.25 12.53
C THR A 316 6.60 -3.07 11.89
N PHE A 317 6.24 -2.05 12.69
CA PHE A 317 5.67 -0.81 12.18
C PHE A 317 6.61 0.38 12.45
N ASN A 318 7.13 0.99 11.38
CA ASN A 318 7.97 2.17 11.46
C ASN A 318 7.11 3.43 11.38
N LEU A 319 6.91 4.05 12.53
CA LEU A 319 6.17 5.30 12.69
C LEU A 319 7.09 6.49 12.47
N ASN A 320 6.86 7.20 11.38
CA ASN A 320 7.59 8.41 11.00
C ASN A 320 6.63 9.52 10.59
N GLY A 321 7.17 10.71 10.37
CA GLY A 321 6.42 11.90 9.97
C GLY A 321 5.56 12.46 11.10
N VAL A 322 4.53 13.21 10.72
CA VAL A 322 3.59 13.82 11.67
C VAL A 322 2.38 12.91 11.78
N TYR A 323 2.10 12.43 12.99
CA TYR A 323 1.06 11.42 13.19
C TYR A 323 0.12 11.68 14.35
N THR A 324 -1.14 11.33 14.12
CA THR A 324 -2.18 11.29 15.15
C THR A 324 -2.81 9.90 15.16
N ILE A 325 -2.60 9.17 16.26
CA ILE A 325 -3.28 7.91 16.50
C ILE A 325 -4.26 8.11 17.66
N THR A 326 -5.53 7.81 17.43
CA THR A 326 -6.60 7.96 18.45
C THR A 326 -7.08 6.61 18.96
N GLY A 327 -7.60 6.55 20.19
CA GLY A 327 -8.20 5.32 20.72
C GLY A 327 -7.21 4.21 21.10
N GLY A 328 -5.91 4.48 21.06
CA GLY A 328 -4.84 3.58 21.51
C GLY A 328 -4.36 2.59 20.45
N LEU A 329 -3.05 2.51 20.23
CA LEU A 329 -2.35 1.56 19.36
C LEU A 329 -1.94 0.31 20.17
N PRO A 330 -2.53 -0.86 19.93
CA PRO A 330 -2.06 -2.12 20.53
C PRO A 330 -0.65 -2.48 20.04
N ILE A 331 0.27 -2.71 20.98
CA ILE A 331 1.59 -3.27 20.71
C ILE A 331 1.63 -4.67 21.33
N VAL A 332 1.14 -5.65 20.57
CA VAL A 332 0.96 -7.03 21.02
C VAL A 332 2.28 -7.78 21.17
N SER A 333 2.25 -8.88 21.94
CA SER A 333 3.41 -9.76 22.13
C SER A 333 4.12 -10.10 20.82
N GLY A 334 5.43 -9.86 20.79
CA GLY A 334 6.28 -10.10 19.62
C GLY A 334 6.22 -9.03 18.51
N ALA A 335 5.30 -8.07 18.57
CA ALA A 335 5.27 -6.95 17.62
C ALA A 335 6.24 -5.84 18.02
N THR A 336 6.74 -5.10 17.03
CA THR A 336 7.63 -3.95 17.23
C THR A 336 7.05 -2.68 16.59
N VAL A 337 7.05 -1.58 17.34
CA VAL A 337 6.75 -0.24 16.83
C VAL A 337 8.00 0.62 16.95
N ASN A 338 8.56 1.07 15.84
CA ASN A 338 9.71 1.99 15.83
C ASN A 338 9.20 3.44 15.75
N LEU A 339 9.46 4.23 16.78
CA LEU A 339 9.12 5.65 16.86
C LEU A 339 10.28 6.47 16.28
N GLN A 340 10.22 6.81 15.00
CA GLN A 340 11.32 7.40 14.24
C GLN A 340 11.27 8.93 14.19
N SER A 341 10.09 9.52 14.36
CA SER A 341 9.90 10.96 14.49
C SER A 341 9.67 11.36 15.94
N GLY A 342 9.99 12.63 16.26
CA GLY A 342 9.79 13.18 17.61
C GLY A 342 8.36 12.95 18.10
N ILE A 343 8.23 12.56 19.36
CA ILE A 343 6.96 12.16 19.96
C ILE A 343 6.66 13.02 21.19
N THR A 344 5.41 13.44 21.33
CA THR A 344 4.91 14.14 22.53
C THR A 344 4.39 13.13 23.56
N ASN A 345 4.32 13.52 24.83
CA ASN A 345 3.66 12.69 25.85
C ASN A 345 2.21 12.33 25.52
N ALA A 346 1.45 13.23 24.88
CA ALA A 346 0.09 12.96 24.45
C ALA A 346 0.06 11.86 23.37
N GLN A 347 0.94 11.91 22.37
CA GLN A 347 1.05 10.85 21.38
C GLN A 347 1.52 9.53 22.02
N PHE A 348 2.51 9.58 22.92
CA PHE A 348 2.99 8.39 23.62
C PHE A 348 1.89 7.73 24.46
N SER A 349 1.02 8.52 25.10
CA SER A 349 -0.09 8.00 25.91
C SER A 349 -1.12 7.18 25.11
N ASN A 350 -1.10 7.28 23.77
CA ASN A 350 -1.90 6.45 22.89
C ASN A 350 -1.22 5.10 22.58
N LEU A 351 -0.05 4.76 23.14
CA LEU A 351 0.55 3.44 22.97
C LEU A 351 0.01 2.48 24.04
N LEU A 352 -0.47 1.30 23.63
CA LEU A 352 -1.03 0.29 24.52
C LEU A 352 -0.14 -0.96 24.51
N PHE A 353 0.74 -1.08 25.50
CA PHE A 353 1.65 -2.22 25.61
C PHE A 353 0.91 -3.49 26.05
N GLN A 354 0.95 -4.51 25.19
CA GLN A 354 0.32 -5.83 25.37
C GLN A 354 1.34 -6.96 25.09
N GLY A 355 2.58 -6.75 25.52
CA GLY A 355 3.70 -7.69 25.36
C GLY A 355 4.71 -7.32 24.28
N GLY A 356 4.40 -6.37 23.40
CA GLY A 356 5.32 -5.95 22.35
C GLY A 356 6.30 -4.85 22.77
N THR A 357 7.13 -4.42 21.83
CA THR A 357 8.20 -3.44 22.04
C THR A 357 7.91 -2.15 21.28
N ALA A 358 7.94 -1.01 21.97
CA ALA A 358 8.09 0.29 21.33
C ALA A 358 9.57 0.69 21.37
N VAL A 359 10.19 0.96 20.22
CA VAL A 359 11.58 1.42 20.14
C VAL A 359 11.58 2.92 19.88
N LEU A 360 12.05 3.69 20.84
CA LEU A 360 12.26 5.12 20.67
C LEU A 360 13.55 5.33 19.89
N ASN A 361 13.43 5.78 18.63
CA ASN A 361 14.53 6.21 17.76
C ASN A 361 14.44 7.70 17.47
N SER A 362 13.91 8.46 18.42
CA SER A 362 13.67 9.89 18.31
C SER A 362 13.70 10.55 19.70
N ILE A 363 13.36 11.83 19.76
CA ILE A 363 13.27 12.58 21.00
C ILE A 363 11.83 12.54 21.54
N LEU A 364 11.68 12.13 22.80
CA LEU A 364 10.46 12.29 23.60
C LEU A 364 10.64 13.47 24.55
N ALA A 365 9.84 14.52 24.37
CA ALA A 365 9.83 15.68 25.26
C ALA A 365 8.94 15.42 26.49
N ASN A 366 9.57 15.22 27.65
CA ASN A 366 8.92 14.90 28.93
C ASN A 366 9.16 15.95 30.03
N THR A 367 9.69 17.13 29.68
CA THR A 367 10.01 18.19 30.64
C THR A 367 8.85 18.52 31.57
N ALA A 368 9.10 18.49 32.88
CA ALA A 368 8.13 18.76 33.94
C ALA A 368 6.87 17.88 33.95
N LEU A 369 6.91 16.72 33.26
CA LEU A 369 5.81 15.76 33.19
C LEU A 369 6.23 14.40 33.79
N THR A 370 5.24 13.53 34.01
CA THR A 370 5.47 12.12 34.35
C THR A 370 5.04 11.26 33.16
N LEU A 371 6.01 10.67 32.48
CA LEU A 371 5.80 9.62 31.49
C LEU A 371 5.48 8.32 32.23
N THR A 372 4.24 7.86 32.13
CA THR A 372 3.84 6.58 32.71
C THR A 372 3.83 5.50 31.63
N LEU A 373 4.68 4.50 31.77
CA LEU A 373 4.70 3.30 30.94
C LEU A 373 3.61 2.35 31.44
N ALA A 374 2.43 2.46 30.86
CA ALA A 374 1.25 1.68 31.26
C ALA A 374 1.02 0.51 30.30
N GLY A 375 0.70 -0.65 30.86
CA GLY A 375 0.38 -1.86 30.07
C GLY A 375 0.51 -3.14 30.88
N THR A 376 0.00 -4.24 30.33
CA THR A 376 0.05 -5.55 30.98
C THR A 376 1.45 -6.17 30.93
N SER A 377 2.16 -5.95 29.83
CA SER A 377 3.52 -6.43 29.57
C SER A 377 4.12 -5.68 28.38
N GLY A 378 5.43 -5.83 28.14
CA GLY A 378 6.12 -5.27 26.98
C GLY A 378 7.26 -4.35 27.39
N SER A 379 7.82 -3.60 26.45
CA SER A 379 8.94 -2.70 26.74
C SER A 379 8.92 -1.41 25.92
N LEU A 380 9.31 -0.31 26.56
CA LEU A 380 9.85 0.86 25.88
C LEU A 380 11.37 0.71 25.83
N ARG A 381 11.92 0.58 24.63
CA ARG A 381 13.36 0.45 24.40
C ARG A 381 13.95 1.70 23.78
N LEU A 382 15.00 2.25 24.38
CA LEU A 382 15.73 3.37 23.81
C LEU A 382 16.77 2.86 22.79
N GLY A 383 16.53 3.18 21.53
CA GLY A 383 17.45 2.94 20.42
C GLY A 383 18.60 3.95 20.38
N SER A 384 19.45 3.87 19.36
CA SER A 384 20.64 4.73 19.20
C SER A 384 20.33 6.22 19.05
N LEU A 385 19.14 6.54 18.56
CA LEU A 385 18.62 7.92 18.45
C LEU A 385 17.59 8.24 19.53
N GLY A 386 17.29 7.28 20.41
CA GLY A 386 16.27 7.40 21.45
C GLY A 386 16.73 8.32 22.58
N ARG A 387 15.97 9.39 22.83
CA ARG A 387 16.25 10.34 23.90
C ARG A 387 14.99 10.73 24.66
N ILE A 388 15.01 10.65 25.98
CA ILE A 388 13.97 11.23 26.85
C ILE A 388 14.51 12.51 27.46
N ASN A 389 13.82 13.64 27.22
CA ASN A 389 14.18 14.95 27.76
C ASN A 389 13.31 15.29 28.97
N GLY A 390 13.92 15.32 30.14
CA GLY A 390 13.34 15.83 31.38
C GLY A 390 12.25 14.96 32.01
N GLY A 391 11.75 15.46 33.14
CA GLY A 391 10.58 14.90 33.84
C GLY A 391 10.85 13.57 34.53
N THR A 392 9.77 12.91 34.95
CA THR A 392 9.81 11.60 35.60
C THR A 392 9.39 10.52 34.61
N VAL A 393 10.05 9.36 34.65
CA VAL A 393 9.58 8.14 33.99
C VAL A 393 9.20 7.12 35.05
N ALA A 394 7.96 6.66 35.00
CA ALA A 394 7.40 5.68 35.91
C ALA A 394 6.80 4.52 35.12
N THR A 395 6.66 3.36 35.73
CA THR A 395 5.90 2.22 35.19
C THR A 395 4.63 2.04 36.00
N SER A 396 3.53 1.70 35.32
CA SER A 396 2.29 1.28 35.96
C SER A 396 1.81 -0.01 35.29
N GLY A 397 2.25 -1.16 35.80
CA GLY A 397 1.98 -2.47 35.23
C GLY A 397 3.26 -3.24 34.89
N GLY A 398 3.20 -4.13 33.88
CA GLY A 398 4.30 -5.04 33.52
C GLY A 398 5.22 -4.53 32.41
N VAL A 399 5.17 -3.23 32.07
CA VAL A 399 6.01 -2.64 31.03
C VAL A 399 7.40 -2.34 31.58
N THR A 400 8.45 -2.70 30.86
CA THR A 400 9.83 -2.39 31.22
C THR A 400 10.36 -1.19 30.44
N LEU A 401 11.25 -0.42 31.06
CA LEU A 401 12.09 0.53 30.36
C LEU A 401 13.44 -0.13 30.07
N SER A 402 13.89 -0.11 28.82
CA SER A 402 15.21 -0.63 28.46
C SER A 402 16.00 0.31 27.56
N SER A 403 17.31 0.09 27.45
CA SER A 403 18.18 0.79 26.51
C SER A 403 19.13 -0.16 25.81
N THR A 404 19.22 0.03 24.49
CA THR A 404 20.29 -0.53 23.65
C THR A 404 21.40 0.48 23.39
N ALA A 405 21.06 1.76 23.24
CA ALA A 405 22.04 2.84 22.99
C ALA A 405 21.44 4.24 23.23
N GLY A 406 20.46 4.33 24.12
CA GLY A 406 19.66 5.53 24.34
C GLY A 406 20.30 6.59 25.21
N THR A 407 19.61 7.73 25.33
CA THR A 407 19.99 8.85 26.18
C THR A 407 18.87 9.24 27.15
N LEU A 408 19.21 9.44 28.41
CA LEU A 408 18.38 10.17 29.38
C LEU A 408 18.98 11.54 29.64
N ASP A 409 18.17 12.58 29.52
CA ASP A 409 18.61 13.96 29.70
C ASP A 409 17.79 14.67 30.78
N GLY A 410 18.35 14.85 31.97
CA GLY A 410 17.67 15.51 33.09
C GLY A 410 16.45 14.73 33.61
N VAL A 411 16.50 13.40 33.55
CA VAL A 411 15.37 12.52 33.88
C VAL A 411 15.38 12.07 35.34
N THR A 412 14.20 11.97 35.94
CA THR A 412 13.96 11.25 37.19
C THR A 412 13.38 9.86 36.89
N LEU A 413 14.04 8.78 37.33
CA LEU A 413 13.52 7.42 37.21
C LEU A 413 12.76 7.02 38.47
N ALA A 414 11.46 6.76 38.31
CA ALA A 414 10.56 6.19 39.29
C ALA A 414 10.21 4.72 38.95
N THR A 415 11.09 4.07 38.19
CA THR A 415 11.00 2.68 37.77
C THR A 415 12.41 2.13 37.59
N ASP A 416 12.53 0.81 37.64
CA ASP A 416 13.73 0.12 37.17
C ASP A 416 13.89 0.28 35.66
N MET A 417 15.15 0.27 35.23
CA MET A 417 15.55 0.31 33.83
C MET A 417 16.57 -0.78 33.55
N ILE A 418 16.47 -1.40 32.38
CA ILE A 418 17.39 -2.43 31.90
C ILE A 418 18.32 -1.81 30.85
N VAL A 419 19.63 -1.91 31.03
CA VAL A 419 20.56 -1.75 29.90
C VAL A 419 20.76 -3.15 29.31
N GLU A 420 20.37 -3.33 28.06
CA GLU A 420 20.40 -4.64 27.41
C GLU A 420 21.84 -5.13 27.22
N ASP A 421 22.02 -6.44 27.07
CA ASP A 421 23.36 -7.01 26.91
C ASP A 421 24.06 -6.44 25.67
N GLY A 422 25.33 -6.04 25.83
CA GLY A 422 26.08 -5.27 24.82
C GLY A 422 25.56 -3.86 24.53
N GLY A 423 24.50 -3.42 25.22
CA GLY A 423 23.91 -2.09 25.08
C GLY A 423 24.61 -1.01 25.91
N SER A 424 24.22 0.24 25.67
CA SER A 424 24.70 1.39 26.43
C SER A 424 23.56 2.32 26.84
N LEU A 425 23.84 3.18 27.81
CA LEU A 425 22.97 4.26 28.26
C LEU A 425 23.80 5.52 28.46
N THR A 426 23.44 6.59 27.76
CA THR A 426 24.05 7.91 27.93
C THR A 426 23.22 8.74 28.91
N LEU A 427 23.88 9.38 29.87
CA LEU A 427 23.24 10.26 30.85
C LEU A 427 23.73 11.70 30.63
N LEU A 428 22.79 12.63 30.52
CA LEU A 428 23.05 14.06 30.39
C LEU A 428 22.24 14.83 31.43
N ASN A 429 22.78 15.98 31.87
CA ASN A 429 22.12 16.92 32.77
C ASN A 429 21.52 16.29 34.05
N ASN A 430 22.25 15.32 34.61
CA ASN A 430 21.93 14.51 35.79
C ASN A 430 20.80 13.48 35.59
N LEU A 431 20.94 12.37 36.30
CA LEU A 431 19.92 11.34 36.48
C LEU A 431 19.52 11.33 37.96
N THR A 432 18.22 11.40 38.24
CA THR A 432 17.70 11.31 39.61
C THR A 432 16.94 10.00 39.77
N PHE A 433 17.12 9.28 40.88
CA PHE A 433 16.28 8.13 41.23
C PHE A 433 15.21 8.57 42.23
N TRP A 434 13.95 8.26 41.95
CA TRP A 434 12.87 8.52 42.89
C TRP A 434 12.92 7.48 44.00
N VAL A 435 13.23 7.95 45.21
CA VAL A 435 13.09 7.15 46.43
C VAL A 435 11.73 7.51 47.03
N PRO A 436 10.78 6.56 47.16
CA PRO A 436 9.57 6.83 47.91
C PRO A 436 9.98 7.29 49.30
N THR A 437 9.52 8.45 49.72
CA THR A 437 9.70 8.86 51.11
C THR A 437 9.08 7.76 51.97
N ARG A 438 9.91 6.98 52.67
CA ARG A 438 9.41 6.25 53.83
C ARG A 438 8.87 7.33 54.74
N LYS A 439 7.54 7.41 54.86
CA LYS A 439 6.92 8.11 55.98
C LYS A 439 7.36 7.31 57.20
N SER A 440 8.53 7.64 57.75
CA SER A 440 9.01 7.11 59.00
C SER A 440 7.96 7.51 60.02
N ALA A 441 7.09 6.57 60.39
CA ALA A 441 6.38 6.67 61.64
C ALA A 441 7.44 6.59 62.74
N LEU A 442 8.06 7.72 63.05
CA LEU A 442 8.82 7.91 64.27
C LEU A 442 7.80 7.92 65.41
N THR A 443 7.35 6.74 65.82
CA THR A 443 6.73 6.60 67.14
C THR A 443 7.86 6.58 68.14
N ALA A 444 8.16 7.74 68.72
CA ALA A 444 9.00 7.81 69.91
C ALA A 444 8.30 7.07 71.05
N ARG A 445 8.76 5.87 71.39
CA ARG A 445 8.44 5.25 72.69
C ARG A 445 9.12 6.07 73.78
N PRO A 446 8.40 6.55 74.82
CA PRO A 446 9.05 7.18 75.97
C PRO A 446 9.97 6.16 76.66
N VAL A 447 11.20 6.58 76.94
CA VAL A 447 12.15 5.85 77.80
C VAL A 447 11.64 5.94 79.25
N PRO A 448 11.52 4.82 80.00
CA PRO A 448 11.17 4.90 81.42
C PRO A 448 12.38 5.43 82.22
N PRO A 449 12.14 6.19 83.31
CA PRO A 449 13.22 6.79 84.10
C PRO A 449 14.04 5.73 84.84
N ILE A 450 15.36 5.91 84.83
CA ILE A 450 16.34 5.13 85.61
C ILE A 450 16.19 5.52 87.08
N SER A 451 15.87 4.54 87.93
CA SER A 451 15.89 4.67 89.39
C SER A 451 17.27 4.30 89.94
N THR A 452 17.82 5.15 90.81
CA THR A 452 19.05 4.90 91.57
C THR A 452 18.79 4.73 93.06
N SER A 453 19.52 3.77 93.66
CA SER A 453 19.69 3.44 95.09
C SER A 453 18.50 2.74 95.78
N ARG A 454 18.67 1.77 96.70
CA ARG A 454 19.65 1.66 97.80
C ARG A 454 19.69 0.22 98.36
N VAL A 455 20.84 -0.15 98.91
CA VAL A 455 21.13 -1.39 99.66
C VAL A 455 20.36 -1.45 100.98
N ALA A 456 19.79 -2.62 101.34
CA ALA A 456 19.48 -2.97 102.72
C ALA A 456 19.56 -4.50 102.94
N ALA A 457 20.34 -4.89 103.95
CA ALA A 457 20.44 -6.25 104.47
C ALA A 457 19.60 -6.39 105.75
N ARG A 458 18.76 -7.44 105.86
CA ARG A 458 18.65 -8.35 107.02
C ARG A 458 17.51 -9.39 106.86
N ARG A 459 17.87 -10.64 107.17
CA ARG A 459 17.10 -11.89 107.43
C ARG A 459 16.28 -11.82 108.75
N PRO A 460 15.56 -12.87 109.22
CA PRO A 460 14.91 -14.07 108.59
C PRO A 460 13.52 -14.43 109.20
N SER A 461 13.04 -15.67 108.92
CA SER A 461 12.04 -16.53 109.64
C SER A 461 10.61 -16.53 109.06
N ALA A 462 9.85 -17.62 108.91
CA ALA A 462 10.00 -19.05 109.23
C ALA A 462 9.00 -19.92 108.40
N SER A 463 9.28 -21.23 108.35
CA SER A 463 8.39 -22.41 108.29
C SER A 463 7.38 -22.64 107.13
N LEU A 464 7.75 -23.54 106.19
CA LEU A 464 7.20 -24.90 105.91
C LEU A 464 5.76 -25.26 106.39
N PRO A 465 5.09 -26.33 105.88
CA PRO A 465 5.25 -27.09 104.61
C PRO A 465 3.93 -27.62 103.96
N ALA A 466 4.09 -28.33 102.83
CA ALA A 466 3.32 -29.51 102.33
C ALA A 466 1.86 -29.26 101.85
N ALA A 467 1.27 -29.99 100.90
CA ALA A 467 1.55 -31.29 100.29
C ALA A 467 0.72 -31.43 98.96
N PRO A 468 0.82 -32.56 98.23
CA PRO A 468 0.60 -32.64 96.77
C PRO A 468 -0.68 -33.42 96.33
N ALA A 469 -0.69 -33.74 95.03
CA ALA A 469 -1.50 -34.72 94.27
C ALA A 469 -2.82 -34.18 93.67
N ALA A 470 -3.16 -34.48 92.42
CA ALA A 470 -2.84 -35.65 91.59
C ALA A 470 -2.31 -35.32 90.19
#